data_AF-A0A0L8IXS5-F1
#
_entry.id   AF-A0A0L8IXS5-F1
#
_cell.length_a   1.000
_cell.length_b   1.000
_cell.length_c   1.000
_cell.angle_alpha   90.00
_cell.angle_beta   90.00
_cell.angle_gamma   90.00
#
_symmetry.space_group_name_H-M   'P 1'
#
loop_
_entity.id
_entity.type
_entity.pdbx_description
1 polymer ?
#
loop_
_entity_poly.entity_id
_entity_poly.type
_entity_poly.pdbx_seq_one_letter_code
_entity_poly.pdbx_strand_id
1 'polypeptide(L)'
;MISSARLGDKHACPLPGHGTTPIASASDDVNINGMGAARVGDTCGCGAVITAGFPSILVNGRPMAHLVSPTSHGGTIITGSSNVGGGFVMGDAGGATIINFMALGAFRPDGSMDNEKMATLLSDPKLTEKALAANALVGPEAAGKKSDAKPEPRAESVVCKHPDRMEELASYIAGEMNANINSPAVRQMRDLNSFDAAAKMKEYETLPFYLRLGPGPDF
;
A
#
# COMPACT_ATOMS: atom_id res chain seq x y z
N MET A 1 -7.03 21.36 -10.14
CA MET A 1 -7.76 20.25 -9.49
C MET A 1 -6.83 19.06 -9.46
N ILE A 2 -6.71 18.38 -8.32
CA ILE A 2 -5.78 17.26 -8.13
C ILE A 2 -6.60 15.96 -8.13
N SER A 3 -6.18 14.98 -8.92
CA SER A 3 -6.87 13.68 -9.04
C SER A 3 -7.04 12.98 -7.70
N SER A 4 -8.24 12.46 -7.44
CA SER A 4 -8.52 11.65 -6.24
C SER A 4 -7.89 10.27 -6.38
N ALA A 5 -7.30 9.76 -5.30
CA ALA A 5 -6.75 8.41 -5.24
C ALA A 5 -7.85 7.39 -4.92
N ARG A 6 -7.68 6.16 -5.40
CA ARG A 6 -8.67 5.07 -5.31
C ARG A 6 -7.98 3.76 -4.96
N LEU A 7 -8.78 2.77 -4.54
CA LEU A 7 -8.33 1.40 -4.40
C LEU A 7 -7.60 0.95 -5.68
N GLY A 8 -6.43 0.33 -5.54
CA GLY A 8 -5.63 -0.12 -6.67
C GLY A 8 -4.75 0.95 -7.33
N ASP A 9 -4.92 2.25 -7.05
CA ASP A 9 -3.99 3.27 -7.52
C ASP A 9 -2.59 3.02 -6.96
N LYS A 10 -1.56 3.41 -7.71
CA LYS A 10 -0.17 3.00 -7.44
C LYS A 10 0.49 3.94 -6.43
N HIS A 11 1.21 3.34 -5.50
CA HIS A 11 2.13 3.97 -4.56
C HIS A 11 3.56 3.64 -4.97
N ALA A 12 4.42 4.66 -5.07
CA ALA A 12 5.86 4.49 -5.26
C ALA A 12 6.58 4.59 -3.92
N CYS A 13 7.10 3.47 -3.42
CA CYS A 13 7.81 3.39 -2.15
C CYS A 13 9.32 3.53 -2.37
N PRO A 14 10.01 4.43 -1.65
CA PRO A 14 11.46 4.59 -1.76
C PRO A 14 12.25 3.51 -0.99
N LEU A 15 11.58 2.71 -0.14
CA LEU A 15 12.25 1.66 0.60
C LEU A 15 12.76 0.55 -0.36
N PRO A 16 14.03 0.10 -0.21
CA PRO A 16 14.58 -0.97 -1.02
C PRO A 16 13.70 -2.23 -0.95
N GLY A 17 13.39 -2.81 -2.12
CA GLY A 17 12.57 -4.03 -2.22
C GLY A 17 11.05 -3.81 -2.23
N HIS A 18 10.54 -2.60 -1.92
CA HIS A 18 9.10 -2.33 -1.95
C HIS A 18 8.60 -1.92 -3.34
N GLY A 19 9.34 -1.06 -4.05
CA GLY A 19 9.00 -0.63 -5.40
C GLY A 19 7.63 0.04 -5.51
N THR A 20 6.88 -0.30 -6.56
CA THR A 20 5.55 0.25 -6.81
C THR A 20 4.47 -0.75 -6.43
N THR A 21 3.61 -0.41 -5.48
CA THR A 21 2.53 -1.28 -4.98
C THR A 21 1.17 -0.58 -5.07
N PRO A 22 0.05 -1.31 -5.22
CA PRO A 22 -1.28 -0.69 -5.22
C PRO A 22 -1.69 -0.19 -3.82
N ILE A 23 -2.62 0.76 -3.75
CA ILE A 23 -3.42 1.03 -2.56
C ILE A 23 -4.27 -0.21 -2.30
N ALA A 24 -4.11 -0.81 -1.13
CA ALA A 24 -4.67 -2.11 -0.75
C ALA A 24 -5.94 -2.00 0.10
N SER A 25 -6.18 -0.87 0.75
CA SER A 25 -7.44 -0.57 1.45
C SER A 25 -7.98 0.78 1.02
N ALA A 26 -9.31 0.93 1.07
CA ALA A 26 -10.02 2.15 0.70
C ALA A 26 -11.37 2.21 1.42
N SER A 27 -12.22 3.16 1.05
CA SER A 27 -13.65 3.14 1.42
C SER A 27 -14.39 1.97 0.77
N ASP A 28 -15.31 1.34 1.51
CA ASP A 28 -16.14 0.22 1.04
C ASP A 28 -17.48 0.67 0.45
N ASP A 29 -17.90 1.91 0.71
CA ASP A 29 -19.24 2.45 0.38
C ASP A 29 -19.19 3.73 -0.46
N VAL A 30 -18.05 4.43 -0.51
CA VAL A 30 -17.85 5.60 -1.35
C VAL A 30 -16.91 5.23 -2.50
N ASN A 31 -17.47 5.23 -3.70
CA ASN A 31 -16.76 4.79 -4.90
C ASN A 31 -16.45 5.96 -5.84
N ILE A 32 -15.25 5.93 -6.43
CA ILE A 32 -14.81 6.82 -7.50
C ILE A 32 -14.51 5.94 -8.71
N ASN A 33 -15.25 6.12 -9.80
CA ASN A 33 -15.15 5.30 -11.01
C ASN A 33 -15.25 3.79 -10.73
N GLY A 34 -16.17 3.39 -9.84
CA GLY A 34 -16.40 2.00 -9.47
C GLY A 34 -15.35 1.37 -8.54
N MET A 35 -14.36 2.14 -8.07
CA MET A 35 -13.32 1.70 -7.13
C MET A 35 -13.46 2.48 -5.82
N GLY A 36 -13.19 1.86 -4.67
CA GLY A 36 -13.28 2.53 -3.37
C GLY A 36 -12.40 3.79 -3.30
N ALA A 37 -12.92 4.88 -2.73
CA ALA A 37 -12.18 6.13 -2.57
C ALA A 37 -11.09 5.99 -1.49
N ALA A 38 -9.84 6.34 -1.81
CA ALA A 38 -8.75 6.27 -0.86
C ALA A 38 -8.75 7.48 0.09
N ARG A 39 -8.34 7.25 1.33
CA ARG A 39 -8.40 8.20 2.46
C ARG A 39 -7.07 8.20 3.22
N VAL A 40 -6.82 9.28 3.96
CA VAL A 40 -5.72 9.33 4.95
C VAL A 40 -5.91 8.20 5.96
N GLY A 41 -4.88 7.39 6.15
CA GLY A 41 -4.87 6.18 6.99
C GLY A 41 -5.04 4.87 6.22
N ASP A 42 -5.35 4.91 4.91
CA ASP A 42 -5.46 3.69 4.12
C ASP A 42 -4.06 3.15 3.76
N THR A 43 -3.96 1.83 3.60
CA THR A 43 -2.70 1.09 3.46
C THR A 43 -2.39 0.76 2.01
N CYS A 44 -1.12 0.85 1.64
CA CYS A 44 -0.56 0.38 0.38
C CYS A 44 -0.09 -1.07 0.51
N GLY A 45 0.07 -1.77 -0.61
CA GLY A 45 0.49 -3.18 -0.62
C GLY A 45 1.86 -3.44 0.01
N CYS A 46 2.71 -2.43 0.10
CA CYS A 46 4.00 -2.51 0.80
C CYS A 46 3.92 -2.24 2.31
N GLY A 47 2.72 -2.02 2.86
CA GLY A 47 2.48 -1.67 4.27
C GLY A 47 2.52 -0.17 4.58
N ALA A 48 2.88 0.69 3.62
CA ALA A 48 2.87 2.14 3.82
C ALA A 48 1.44 2.66 4.04
N VAL A 49 1.28 3.67 4.89
CA VAL A 49 -0.02 4.28 5.19
C VAL A 49 -0.08 5.68 4.60
N ILE A 50 -1.19 6.06 3.97
CA ILE A 50 -1.37 7.42 3.41
C ILE A 50 -1.50 8.44 4.55
N THR A 51 -0.69 9.50 4.52
CA THR A 51 -0.57 10.44 5.66
C THR A 51 -1.18 11.82 5.42
N ALA A 52 -1.38 12.21 4.16
CA ALA A 52 -1.96 13.51 3.82
C ALA A 52 -3.11 13.42 2.81
N GLY A 53 -4.03 14.36 2.94
CA GLY A 53 -5.21 14.47 2.09
C GLY A 53 -5.91 15.81 2.25
N PHE A 54 -7.08 15.95 1.63
CA PHE A 54 -7.87 17.18 1.70
C PHE A 54 -8.69 17.24 3.01
N PRO A 55 -8.41 18.17 3.93
CA PRO A 55 -9.20 18.33 5.16
C PRO A 55 -10.64 18.75 4.88
N SER A 56 -10.89 19.41 3.74
CA SER A 56 -12.21 19.89 3.33
C SER A 56 -13.07 18.84 2.61
N ILE A 57 -12.50 17.70 2.21
CA ILE A 57 -13.22 16.63 1.52
C ILE A 57 -13.11 15.37 2.35
N LEU A 58 -14.19 15.03 3.04
CA LEU A 58 -14.24 13.89 3.95
C LEU A 58 -14.98 12.72 3.30
N VAL A 59 -14.36 11.55 3.35
CA VAL A 59 -14.93 10.27 2.95
C VAL A 59 -14.94 9.38 4.19
N ASN A 60 -16.13 8.97 4.63
CA ASN A 60 -16.34 8.27 5.91
C ASN A 60 -15.65 8.96 7.11
N GLY A 61 -15.72 10.29 7.18
CA GLY A 61 -15.11 11.08 8.26
C GLY A 61 -13.59 11.21 8.18
N ARG A 62 -12.94 10.71 7.13
CA ARG A 62 -11.48 10.80 6.93
C ARG A 62 -11.14 11.65 5.71
N PRO A 63 -10.04 12.41 5.71
CA PRO A 63 -9.63 13.24 4.58
C PRO A 63 -9.39 12.40 3.32
N MET A 64 -9.92 12.84 2.19
CA MET A 64 -9.74 12.18 0.90
C MET A 64 -8.27 12.25 0.45
N ALA A 65 -7.69 11.10 0.10
CA ALA A 65 -6.35 11.02 -0.48
C ALA A 65 -6.36 11.39 -1.97
N HIS A 66 -5.21 11.82 -2.47
CA HIS A 66 -5.07 12.32 -3.83
C HIS A 66 -3.75 11.87 -4.46
N LEU A 67 -3.63 12.10 -5.76
CA LEU A 67 -2.38 11.95 -6.48
C LEU A 67 -1.32 12.85 -5.82
N VAL A 68 -0.15 12.28 -5.54
CA VAL A 68 0.98 12.88 -4.78
C VAL A 68 0.75 12.94 -3.27
N SER A 69 -0.32 12.34 -2.72
CA SER A 69 -0.42 12.14 -1.27
C SER A 69 0.82 11.39 -0.73
N PRO A 70 1.56 11.94 0.24
CA PRO A 70 2.66 11.25 0.92
C PRO A 70 2.15 10.08 1.77
N THR A 71 3.08 9.18 2.06
CA THR A 71 2.86 7.97 2.84
C THR A 71 3.91 7.83 3.95
N SER A 72 3.66 6.95 4.92
CA SER A 72 4.52 6.73 6.09
C SER A 72 5.93 6.22 5.74
N HIS A 73 6.11 5.55 4.59
CA HIS A 73 7.41 5.10 4.11
C HIS A 73 8.18 6.19 3.35
N GLY A 74 7.67 7.43 3.30
CA GLY A 74 8.29 8.56 2.59
C GLY A 74 8.05 8.57 1.09
N GLY A 75 7.27 7.62 0.56
CA GLY A 75 6.84 7.61 -0.83
C GLY A 75 5.53 8.34 -1.05
N THR A 76 5.03 8.33 -2.28
CA THR A 76 3.80 9.04 -2.67
C THR A 76 2.87 8.16 -3.50
N ILE A 77 1.59 8.56 -3.59
CA ILE A 77 0.64 8.01 -4.56
C ILE A 77 0.93 8.63 -5.94
N ILE A 78 1.08 7.80 -6.97
CA ILE A 78 1.54 8.22 -8.30
C ILE A 78 0.47 8.06 -9.40
N THR A 79 -0.68 7.45 -9.10
CA THR A 79 -1.84 7.44 -10.01
C THR A 79 -3.11 7.86 -9.29
N GLY A 80 -4.12 8.24 -10.05
CA GLY A 80 -5.41 8.69 -9.51
C GLY A 80 -6.49 8.62 -10.58
N SER A 81 -7.68 9.08 -10.21
CA SER A 81 -8.81 9.23 -11.13
C SER A 81 -8.53 10.25 -12.25
N SER A 82 -9.04 9.97 -13.45
CA SER A 82 -8.88 10.85 -14.63
C SER A 82 -9.87 12.02 -14.65
N ASN A 83 -10.98 11.92 -13.93
CA ASN A 83 -12.12 12.84 -14.03
C ASN A 83 -12.71 13.25 -12.67
N VAL A 84 -12.26 12.64 -11.57
CA VAL A 84 -12.66 13.00 -10.22
C VAL A 84 -11.43 13.52 -9.49
N GLY A 85 -11.55 14.73 -8.94
CA GLY A 85 -10.47 15.36 -8.23
C GLY A 85 -10.98 16.34 -7.19
N GLY A 86 -10.09 16.68 -6.27
CA GLY A 86 -10.33 17.64 -5.20
C GLY A 86 -9.35 18.81 -5.28
N GLY A 87 -9.34 19.58 -4.19
CA GLY A 87 -8.35 20.63 -4.02
C GLY A 87 -8.50 21.75 -5.04
N PHE A 88 -9.70 22.27 -5.18
CA PHE A 88 -9.95 23.49 -5.93
C PHE A 88 -10.34 24.59 -4.96
N VAL A 89 -9.67 25.73 -5.04
CA VAL A 89 -9.98 26.94 -4.26
C VAL A 89 -10.41 28.01 -5.27
N MET A 90 -11.56 28.65 -5.02
CA MET A 90 -11.98 29.83 -5.79
C MET A 90 -11.18 31.05 -5.29
N GLY A 91 -10.32 31.62 -6.14
CA GLY A 91 -9.55 32.85 -5.87
C GLY A 91 -8.03 32.67 -5.85
N ASP A 92 -7.31 33.79 -5.71
CA ASP A 92 -5.83 33.89 -5.74
C ASP A 92 -5.13 33.37 -4.46
N ALA A 93 -5.88 32.68 -3.59
CA ALA A 93 -5.35 32.03 -2.41
C ALA A 93 -4.69 30.72 -2.83
N GLY A 94 -3.35 30.73 -2.85
CA GLY A 94 -2.51 29.66 -3.36
C GLY A 94 -2.92 28.25 -2.94
N GLY A 95 -3.28 27.44 -3.94
CA GLY A 95 -3.37 25.98 -3.85
C GLY A 95 -4.45 25.42 -2.92
N ALA A 96 -4.76 24.15 -3.12
CA ALA A 96 -5.57 23.42 -2.15
C ALA A 96 -4.81 23.21 -0.85
N THR A 97 -5.44 23.51 0.29
CA THR A 97 -4.89 23.13 1.58
C THR A 97 -4.84 21.61 1.68
N ILE A 98 -3.64 21.03 1.64
CA ILE A 98 -3.39 19.62 1.90
C ILE A 98 -2.62 19.55 3.21
N ILE A 99 -3.06 18.68 4.11
CA ILE A 99 -2.50 18.57 5.45
C ILE A 99 -1.96 17.15 5.65
N ASN A 100 -0.71 17.07 6.09
CA ASN A 100 -0.09 15.83 6.58
C ASN A 100 -0.51 15.60 8.04
N PHE A 101 -1.47 14.71 8.24
CA PHE A 101 -2.01 14.41 9.56
C PHE A 101 -1.04 13.58 10.43
N MET A 102 -0.03 12.94 9.83
CA MET A 102 1.06 12.32 10.57
C MET A 102 1.92 13.37 11.28
N ALA A 103 2.23 14.48 10.61
CA ALA A 103 2.95 15.60 11.23
C ALA A 103 2.13 16.27 12.35
N LEU A 104 0.80 16.14 12.33
CA LEU A 104 -0.10 16.60 13.39
C LEU A 104 -0.32 15.59 14.53
N GLY A 105 0.33 14.42 14.50
CA GLY A 105 0.23 13.42 15.55
C GLY A 105 -1.08 12.62 15.54
N ALA A 106 -1.76 12.54 14.39
CA ALA A 106 -2.97 11.73 14.21
C ALA A 106 -2.70 10.22 14.05
N PHE A 107 -1.43 9.82 14.05
CA PHE A 107 -0.99 8.43 13.93
C PHE A 107 -0.29 8.00 15.23
N ARG A 108 -0.57 6.77 15.66
CA ARG A 108 0.07 6.14 16.81
C ARG A 108 1.47 5.63 16.41
N PRO A 109 2.37 5.35 17.38
CA PRO A 109 3.70 4.82 17.09
C PRO A 109 3.71 3.45 16.39
N ASP A 110 2.62 2.70 16.50
CA ASP A 110 2.41 1.42 15.80
C ASP A 110 2.01 1.59 14.32
N GLY A 111 1.91 2.83 13.83
CA GLY A 111 1.49 3.15 12.46
C GLY A 111 -0.02 3.16 12.25
N SER A 112 -0.82 2.80 13.26
CA SER A 112 -2.28 2.87 13.19
C SER A 112 -2.77 4.31 13.27
N MET A 113 -3.86 4.59 12.57
CA MET A 113 -4.50 5.90 12.62
C MET A 113 -5.34 6.03 13.89
N ASP A 114 -5.24 7.17 14.57
CA ASP A 114 -6.05 7.50 15.74
C ASP A 114 -7.31 8.25 15.31
N ASN A 115 -8.43 7.52 15.21
CA ASN A 115 -9.72 8.05 14.77
C ASN A 115 -10.20 9.22 15.64
N GLU A 116 -10.00 9.16 16.96
CA GLU A 116 -10.49 10.20 17.89
C GLU A 116 -9.68 11.48 17.73
N LYS A 117 -8.35 11.36 17.66
CA LYS A 117 -7.48 12.51 17.39
C LYS A 117 -7.73 13.10 16.01
N MET A 118 -7.95 12.25 15.00
CA MET A 118 -8.26 12.72 13.65
C MET A 118 -9.57 13.49 13.62
N ALA A 119 -10.63 12.98 14.25
CA ALA A 119 -11.91 13.68 14.36
C ALA A 119 -11.76 15.02 15.11
N THR A 120 -10.96 15.04 16.18
CA THR A 120 -10.66 16.26 16.95
C THR A 120 -9.93 17.30 16.09
N LEU A 121 -8.92 16.89 15.32
CA LEU A 121 -8.19 17.78 14.41
C LEU A 121 -9.11 18.34 13.33
N LEU A 122 -9.97 17.51 12.74
CA LEU A 122 -10.91 17.93 11.69
C LEU A 122 -12.03 18.83 12.21
N SER A 123 -12.36 18.73 13.49
CA SER A 123 -13.35 19.61 14.14
C SER A 123 -12.76 20.96 14.55
N ASP A 124 -11.44 21.14 14.47
CA ASP A 124 -10.78 22.38 14.86
C ASP A 124 -10.90 23.44 13.75
N PRO A 125 -11.57 24.58 14.00
CA PRO A 125 -11.68 25.65 13.01
C PRO A 125 -10.32 26.28 12.65
N LYS A 126 -9.29 26.11 13.48
CA LYS A 126 -7.92 26.61 13.26
C LYS A 126 -6.96 25.52 12.80
N LEU A 127 -7.46 24.42 12.25
CA LEU A 127 -6.65 23.30 11.78
C LEU A 127 -5.55 23.74 10.79
N THR A 128 -5.85 24.68 9.89
CA THR A 128 -4.89 25.18 8.90
C THR A 128 -3.74 25.96 9.53
N GLU A 129 -4.02 26.80 10.53
CA GLU A 129 -3.02 27.54 11.30
C GLU A 129 -2.11 26.58 12.07
N LYS A 130 -2.70 25.55 12.70
CA LYS A 130 -1.94 24.49 13.38
C LYS A 130 -1.06 23.69 12.42
N ALA A 131 -1.60 23.36 11.24
CA ALA A 131 -0.84 22.69 10.20
C ALA A 131 0.34 23.53 9.72
N LEU A 132 0.15 24.84 9.57
CA LEU A 132 1.24 25.76 9.22
C LEU A 132 2.30 25.81 10.32
N ALA A 133 1.89 25.94 11.59
CA ALA A 133 2.81 25.97 12.72
C ALA A 133 3.60 24.65 12.88
N ALA A 134 3.01 23.52 12.52
CA ALA A 134 3.63 22.20 12.57
C ALA A 134 4.41 21.83 11.29
N ASN A 135 4.55 22.73 10.31
CA ASN A 135 5.10 22.44 8.98
C ASN A 135 4.43 21.23 8.29
N ALA A 136 3.13 21.04 8.54
CA ALA A 136 2.33 19.92 8.05
C ALA A 136 1.60 20.22 6.73
N LEU A 137 1.75 21.43 6.17
CA LEU A 137 1.15 21.77 4.88
C LEU A 137 1.93 21.11 3.73
N VAL A 138 1.23 20.38 2.88
CA VAL A 138 1.80 19.76 1.68
C VAL A 138 1.50 20.66 0.49
N GLY A 139 2.55 21.19 -0.16
CA GLY A 139 2.38 22.02 -1.35
C GLY A 139 1.88 21.23 -2.57
N PRO A 140 1.15 21.87 -3.50
CA PRO A 140 0.69 21.21 -4.74
C PRO A 140 1.83 20.77 -5.66
N GLU A 141 3.05 21.29 -5.45
CA GLU A 141 4.29 20.92 -6.16
C GLU A 141 5.26 20.11 -5.29
N ALA A 142 4.79 19.34 -4.31
CA ALA A 142 5.65 18.38 -3.60
C ALA A 142 5.97 17.14 -4.46
N ALA A 143 6.34 17.36 -5.72
CA ALA A 143 7.09 16.44 -6.56
C ALA A 143 8.56 16.90 -6.53
N GLY A 144 9.45 16.04 -6.04
CA GLY A 144 10.85 16.10 -6.45
C GLY A 144 11.74 17.16 -5.81
N LYS A 145 11.57 17.50 -4.53
CA LYS A 145 12.77 17.74 -3.73
C LYS A 145 13.21 16.40 -3.17
N LYS A 146 14.30 15.85 -3.72
CA LYS A 146 15.23 15.10 -2.86
C LYS A 146 15.41 15.99 -1.64
N SER A 147 15.09 15.48 -0.46
CA SER A 147 15.47 16.16 0.76
C SER A 147 17.00 16.27 0.73
N ASP A 148 17.51 17.40 0.27
CA ASP A 148 18.88 17.86 0.57
C ASP A 148 18.99 18.32 2.03
N ALA A 149 17.92 18.12 2.82
CA ALA A 149 18.05 17.98 4.25
C ALA A 149 18.95 16.76 4.50
N LYS A 150 20.20 17.05 4.87
CA LYS A 150 21.04 16.18 5.69
C LYS A 150 20.10 15.41 6.61
N PRO A 151 20.12 14.06 6.60
CA PRO A 151 19.16 13.27 7.33
C PRO A 151 19.05 13.85 8.74
N GLU A 152 17.85 14.26 9.13
CA GLU A 152 17.59 14.46 10.55
C GLU A 152 18.15 13.22 11.25
N PRO A 153 18.88 13.37 12.37
CA PRO A 153 19.39 12.22 13.07
C PRO A 153 18.18 11.31 13.28
N ARG A 154 18.26 10.10 12.70
CA ARG A 154 17.25 9.05 12.84
C ARG A 154 16.70 9.20 14.24
N ALA A 155 15.41 9.49 14.38
CA ALA A 155 14.75 9.43 15.69
C ALA A 155 15.31 8.17 16.33
N GLU A 156 16.09 8.34 17.40
CA GLU A 156 16.91 7.28 17.94
C GLU A 156 15.97 6.10 18.07
N SER A 157 16.27 5.03 17.31
CA SER A 157 15.54 3.78 17.43
C SER A 157 15.46 3.56 18.93
N VAL A 158 14.26 3.53 19.51
CA VAL A 158 14.12 3.29 20.94
C VAL A 158 14.85 1.96 21.17
N VAL A 159 16.09 2.04 21.64
CA VAL A 159 16.94 0.88 21.85
C VAL A 159 16.41 0.29 23.13
N CYS A 160 15.34 -0.46 22.97
CA CYS A 160 14.88 -1.41 23.95
C CYS A 160 16.09 -2.25 24.36
N LYS A 161 16.37 -2.33 25.66
CA LYS A 161 17.55 -3.02 26.21
C LYS A 161 17.47 -4.55 26.09
N HIS A 162 16.60 -5.06 25.23
CA HIS A 162 16.49 -6.49 24.99
C HIS A 162 17.45 -6.91 23.87
N PRO A 163 18.05 -8.10 23.96
CA PRO A 163 18.86 -8.62 22.87
C PRO A 163 18.02 -8.72 21.60
N ASP A 164 18.55 -8.24 20.48
CA ASP A 164 17.90 -8.39 19.17
C ASP A 164 17.94 -9.86 18.76
N ARG A 165 16.77 -10.51 18.75
CA ARG A 165 16.59 -11.91 18.34
C ARG A 165 15.89 -12.05 16.99
N MET A 166 15.63 -10.95 16.29
CA MET A 166 14.90 -11.00 15.03
C MET A 166 15.68 -11.72 13.95
N GLU A 167 17.01 -11.64 13.96
CA GLU A 167 17.87 -12.34 13.02
C GLU A 167 17.83 -13.87 13.21
N GLU A 168 17.86 -14.35 14.46
CA GLU A 168 17.73 -15.78 14.78
C GLU A 168 16.38 -16.33 14.33
N LEU A 169 15.30 -15.60 14.63
CA LEU A 169 13.94 -15.98 14.24
C LEU A 169 13.77 -15.99 12.72
N ALA A 170 14.25 -14.95 12.03
CA ALA A 170 14.18 -14.86 10.58
C ALA A 170 14.99 -15.99 9.91
N SER A 171 16.19 -16.27 10.42
CA SER A 171 17.03 -17.37 9.93
C SER A 171 16.37 -18.73 10.13
N TYR A 172 15.70 -18.94 11.28
CA TYR A 172 14.94 -20.16 11.55
C TYR A 172 13.77 -20.33 10.59
N ILE A 173 12.95 -19.29 10.41
CA ILE A 173 11.78 -19.35 9.50
C ILE A 173 12.23 -19.64 8.07
N ALA A 174 13.25 -18.92 7.59
CA ALA A 174 13.78 -19.14 6.24
C ALA A 174 14.36 -20.54 6.08
N GLY A 175 15.09 -21.04 7.08
CA GLY A 175 15.63 -22.40 7.10
C GLY A 175 14.54 -23.46 7.03
N GLU A 176 13.51 -23.34 7.87
CA GLU A 176 12.37 -24.26 7.91
C GLU A 176 11.59 -24.26 6.59
N MET A 177 11.32 -23.09 6.00
CA MET A 177 10.63 -23.03 4.71
C MET A 177 11.44 -23.73 3.60
N ASN A 178 12.75 -23.51 3.55
CA ASN A 178 13.64 -24.10 2.56
C ASN A 178 13.87 -25.61 2.78
N ALA A 179 13.82 -26.08 4.02
CA ALA A 179 13.88 -27.50 4.35
C ALA A 179 12.54 -28.20 4.04
N ASN A 180 11.41 -27.60 4.46
CA ASN A 180 10.09 -28.21 4.37
C ASN A 180 9.57 -28.31 2.93
N ILE A 181 9.92 -27.38 2.04
CA ILE A 181 9.61 -27.49 0.61
C ILE A 181 10.24 -28.74 -0.03
N ASN A 182 11.33 -29.23 0.57
CA ASN A 182 12.04 -30.43 0.14
C ASN A 182 11.67 -31.68 0.94
N SER A 183 10.72 -31.58 1.87
CA SER A 183 10.28 -32.72 2.67
C SER A 183 9.63 -33.81 1.78
N PRO A 184 9.75 -35.10 2.16
CA PRO A 184 9.17 -36.19 1.39
C PRO A 184 7.66 -36.04 1.17
N ALA A 185 6.93 -35.57 2.19
CA ALA A 185 5.48 -35.35 2.10
C ALA A 185 5.12 -34.26 1.09
N VAL A 186 5.83 -33.12 1.11
CA VAL A 186 5.59 -32.01 0.15
C VAL A 186 5.92 -32.43 -1.27
N ARG A 187 7.01 -33.18 -1.47
CA ARG A 187 7.36 -33.73 -2.79
C ARG A 187 6.32 -34.73 -3.28
N GLN A 188 5.84 -35.63 -2.42
CA GLN A 188 4.78 -36.57 -2.78
C GLN A 188 3.49 -35.84 -3.16
N MET A 189 3.10 -34.81 -2.41
CA MET A 189 1.94 -33.98 -2.76
C MET A 189 2.15 -33.26 -4.10
N ARG A 190 3.34 -32.73 -4.35
CA ARG A 190 3.66 -32.09 -5.64
C ARG A 190 3.55 -33.08 -6.79
N ASP A 191 4.11 -34.27 -6.64
CA ASP A 191 4.14 -35.29 -7.69
C ASP A 191 2.73 -35.86 -7.96
N LEU A 192 1.88 -35.97 -6.93
CA LEU A 192 0.47 -36.35 -7.08
C LEU A 192 -0.37 -35.26 -7.76
N ASN A 193 -0.04 -34.00 -7.53
CA ASN A 193 -0.74 -32.85 -8.12
C ASN A 193 -0.13 -32.40 -9.45
N SER A 194 1.03 -32.92 -9.85
CA SER A 194 1.65 -32.60 -11.13
C SER A 194 1.16 -33.57 -12.21
N PHE A 195 0.35 -33.05 -13.13
CA PHE A 195 -0.09 -33.80 -14.30
C PHE A 195 0.79 -33.44 -15.51
N ASP A 196 1.37 -34.46 -16.16
CA ASP A 196 2.12 -34.30 -17.41
C ASP A 196 1.31 -34.87 -18.58
N ALA A 197 0.65 -33.96 -19.30
CA ALA A 197 -0.16 -34.31 -20.47
C ALA A 197 0.68 -34.96 -21.59
N ALA A 198 1.94 -34.56 -21.77
CA ALA A 198 2.81 -35.11 -22.81
C ALA A 198 3.22 -36.55 -22.50
N ALA A 199 3.54 -36.86 -21.23
CA ALA A 199 3.80 -38.22 -20.80
C ALA A 199 2.56 -39.12 -20.99
N LYS A 200 1.37 -38.62 -20.65
CA LYS A 200 0.10 -39.34 -20.82
C LYS A 200 -0.26 -39.59 -22.28
N MET A 201 0.01 -38.62 -23.15
CA MET A 201 -0.12 -38.80 -24.60
C MET A 201 0.82 -39.88 -25.14
N LYS A 202 2.08 -39.90 -24.67
CA LYS A 202 3.03 -40.94 -25.06
C LYS A 202 2.60 -42.33 -24.60
N GLU A 203 2.08 -42.47 -23.38
CA GLU A 203 1.48 -43.73 -22.90
C GLU A 203 0.31 -44.16 -23.79
N TYR A 204 -0.60 -43.23 -24.11
CA TYR A 204 -1.73 -43.49 -25.03
C TYR A 204 -1.26 -43.95 -26.41
N GLU A 205 -0.19 -43.36 -26.94
CA GLU A 205 0.38 -43.75 -28.24
C GLU A 205 0.96 -45.16 -28.27
N THR A 206 1.47 -45.65 -27.14
CA THR A 206 1.98 -47.03 -27.01
C THR A 206 0.89 -48.09 -26.93
N LEU A 207 -0.38 -47.69 -26.75
CA LEU A 207 -1.48 -48.64 -26.67
C LEU A 207 -1.73 -49.34 -28.03
N PRO A 208 -2.10 -50.62 -28.01
CA PRO A 208 -2.56 -51.34 -29.20
C PRO A 208 -3.64 -50.58 -29.95
N PHE A 209 -3.60 -50.64 -31.29
CA PHE A 209 -4.47 -49.86 -32.17
C PHE A 209 -5.96 -49.94 -31.80
N TYR A 210 -6.47 -51.11 -31.39
CA TYR A 210 -7.87 -51.29 -31.04
C TYR A 210 -8.32 -50.52 -29.79
N LEU A 211 -7.39 -50.11 -28.91
CA LEU A 211 -7.67 -49.25 -27.74
C LEU A 211 -7.55 -47.75 -28.07
N ARG A 212 -7.16 -47.41 -29.30
CA ARG A 212 -7.03 -46.03 -29.80
C ARG A 212 -8.12 -45.67 -30.82
N LEU A 213 -9.09 -46.56 -31.04
CA LEU A 213 -10.22 -46.35 -31.95
C LEU A 213 -11.29 -45.47 -31.29
N GLY A 214 -11.36 -44.19 -31.68
CA GLY A 214 -12.32 -43.22 -31.16
C GLY A 214 -11.75 -41.80 -31.11
N PRO A 215 -12.48 -40.84 -30.53
CA PRO A 215 -11.94 -39.53 -30.19
C PRO A 215 -10.74 -39.71 -29.24
N GLY A 216 -9.65 -38.98 -29.50
CA GLY A 216 -8.48 -39.01 -28.62
C GLY A 216 -8.78 -38.47 -27.23
N PRO A 217 -7.95 -38.79 -26.23
CA PRO A 217 -8.11 -38.25 -24.88
C PRO A 217 -7.92 -36.73 -24.87
N ASP A 218 -8.78 -36.05 -24.10
CA ASP A 218 -8.71 -34.62 -23.82
C ASP A 218 -8.08 -34.46 -22.43
N PHE A 219 -6.74 -34.38 -22.41
CA PHE A 219 -5.89 -34.26 -21.22
C PHE A 219 -5.47 -32.82 -20.97
#